data_AF-A0A3E2VPB4-F1
#
_entry.id   AF-A0A3E2VPB4-F1
#
_cell.length_a   1.000
_cell.length_b   1.000
_cell.length_c   1.000
_cell.angle_alpha   90.00
_cell.angle_beta   90.00
_cell.angle_gamma   90.00
#
_symmetry.space_group_name_H-M   'P 1'
#
loop_
_entity.id
_entity.type
_entity.pdbx_description
1 polymer ?
#
loop_
_entity_poly.entity_id
_entity_poly.type
_entity_poly.pdbx_seq_one_letter_code
_entity_poly.pdbx_strand_id
1 'polypeptide(L)'
;MDEEIKKALTPKEAKKEKMRRKRQLRKEREIRKFCKDTANEELLFRFMKAYSMNESMALKTLNEYHIEITRQQIAYARKKKKEIQASNKRKRMLKKERKQRLLQEREYQAYKADVCLRFIETGQIDTLEESEIIREEFF
;
A
#
# COMPACT_ATOMS: atom_id res chain seq x y z
N MET A 1 -40.68 -32.20 16.78
CA MET A 1 -40.43 -30.92 17.49
C MET A 1 -40.14 -29.87 16.42
N ASP A 2 -41.11 -29.63 15.52
CA ASP A 2 -40.85 -28.95 14.24
C ASP A 2 -41.93 -27.91 13.88
N GLU A 3 -42.58 -27.33 14.89
CA GLU A 3 -43.53 -26.23 14.70
C GLU A 3 -43.02 -24.87 15.19
N GLU A 4 -41.97 -24.81 16.02
CA GLU A 4 -41.43 -23.54 16.54
C GLU A 4 -40.35 -22.87 15.66
N ILE A 5 -39.88 -23.54 14.59
CA ILE A 5 -38.83 -22.99 13.70
C ILE A 5 -39.41 -22.35 12.42
N LYS A 6 -40.75 -22.27 12.29
CA LYS A 6 -41.39 -21.40 11.29
C LYS A 6 -41.74 -20.05 11.91
N LYS A 7 -40.74 -19.32 12.42
CA LYS A 7 -40.87 -17.85 12.43
C LYS A 7 -40.89 -17.41 10.97
N ALA A 8 -42.08 -17.39 10.39
CA ALA A 8 -42.33 -16.86 9.06
C ALA A 8 -41.80 -15.42 9.06
N LEU A 9 -40.65 -15.22 8.40
CA LEU A 9 -40.12 -13.89 8.13
C LEU A 9 -41.27 -13.03 7.63
N THR A 10 -41.45 -11.86 8.23
CA THR A 10 -42.46 -10.92 7.74
C THR A 10 -42.22 -10.67 6.24
N PRO A 11 -43.23 -10.32 5.43
CA PRO A 11 -43.04 -10.08 4.00
C PRO A 11 -41.87 -9.12 3.67
N LYS A 12 -41.61 -8.15 4.56
CA LYS A 12 -40.46 -7.24 4.48
C LYS A 12 -39.12 -7.95 4.71
N GLU A 13 -39.03 -8.82 5.71
CA GLU A 13 -37.81 -9.59 6.01
C GLU A 13 -37.56 -10.68 4.96
N ALA A 14 -38.59 -11.33 4.44
CA ALA A 14 -38.49 -12.28 3.34
C ALA A 14 -37.94 -11.60 2.06
N LYS A 15 -38.39 -10.37 1.76
CA LYS A 15 -37.84 -9.58 0.65
C LYS A 15 -36.36 -9.20 0.88
N LYS A 16 -35.99 -8.81 2.10
CA LYS A 16 -34.59 -8.51 2.46
C LYS A 16 -33.69 -9.74 2.32
N GLU A 17 -34.13 -10.89 2.82
CA GLU A 17 -33.40 -12.15 2.74
C GLU A 17 -33.24 -12.63 1.28
N LYS A 18 -34.30 -12.51 0.46
CA LYS A 18 -34.22 -12.78 -1.00
C LYS A 18 -33.16 -11.90 -1.68
N MET A 19 -33.12 -10.60 -1.36
CA MET A 19 -32.12 -9.70 -1.92
C MET A 19 -30.70 -10.02 -1.42
N ARG A 20 -30.55 -10.41 -0.16
CA ARG A 20 -29.27 -10.87 0.41
C ARG A 20 -28.75 -12.09 -0.34
N ARG A 21 -29.57 -13.13 -0.52
CA ARG A 21 -29.20 -14.34 -1.28
C ARG A 21 -28.83 -14.03 -2.73
N LYS A 22 -29.58 -13.15 -3.40
CA LYS A 22 -29.25 -12.71 -4.77
C LYS A 22 -27.87 -12.03 -4.85
N ARG A 23 -27.53 -11.19 -3.86
CA ARG A 23 -26.21 -10.55 -3.77
C ARG A 23 -25.10 -11.58 -3.52
N GLN A 24 -25.33 -12.55 -2.64
CA GLN A 24 -24.37 -13.63 -2.37
C GLN A 24 -24.09 -14.47 -3.63
N LEU A 25 -25.14 -14.90 -4.34
CA LEU A 25 -25.00 -15.65 -5.60
C LEU A 25 -24.26 -14.87 -6.68
N ARG A 26 -24.53 -13.56 -6.80
CA ARG A 26 -23.80 -12.70 -7.74
C ARG A 26 -22.32 -12.65 -7.38
N LYS A 27 -22.00 -12.42 -6.10
CA LYS A 27 -20.63 -12.34 -5.61
C LYS A 27 -19.88 -13.66 -5.82
N GLU A 28 -20.53 -14.79 -5.54
CA GLU A 28 -19.96 -16.11 -5.81
C GLU A 28 -19.64 -16.30 -7.28
N ARG A 29 -20.56 -15.95 -8.20
CA ARG A 29 -20.33 -16.05 -9.65
C ARG A 29 -19.14 -15.19 -10.10
N GLU A 30 -19.04 -13.97 -9.59
CA GLU A 30 -17.93 -13.05 -9.88
C GLU A 30 -16.59 -13.64 -9.40
N ILE A 31 -16.57 -14.20 -8.18
CA ILE A 31 -15.38 -14.88 -7.63
C ILE A 31 -14.99 -16.09 -8.46
N ARG A 32 -15.95 -16.98 -8.79
CA ARG A 32 -15.67 -18.17 -9.60
C ARG A 32 -15.16 -17.81 -10.99
N LYS A 33 -15.72 -16.78 -11.62
CA LYS A 33 -15.24 -16.27 -12.91
C LYS A 33 -13.80 -15.76 -12.78
N PHE A 34 -13.53 -14.92 -11.78
CA PHE A 34 -12.18 -14.42 -11.51
C PHE A 34 -11.16 -15.55 -11.32
N CYS A 35 -11.53 -16.59 -10.57
CA CYS A 35 -10.64 -17.72 -10.32
C CYS A 35 -10.35 -18.55 -11.59
N LYS A 36 -11.30 -18.63 -12.52
CA LYS A 36 -11.10 -19.28 -13.83
C LYS A 36 -10.18 -18.48 -14.75
N ASP A 37 -10.33 -17.15 -14.75
CA ASP A 37 -9.60 -16.25 -15.65
C ASP A 37 -8.16 -15.97 -15.17
N THR A 38 -7.82 -16.38 -13.94
CA THR A 38 -6.53 -16.11 -13.34
C THR A 38 -5.55 -17.26 -13.54
N ALA A 39 -4.29 -16.94 -13.89
CA ALA A 39 -3.21 -17.92 -13.93
C ALA A 39 -3.11 -18.71 -12.61
N ASN A 40 -3.09 -20.04 -12.71
CA ASN A 40 -3.19 -20.94 -11.57
C ASN A 40 -2.19 -20.57 -10.46
N GLU A 41 -0.91 -20.39 -10.74
CA GLU A 41 0.10 -20.14 -9.70
C GLU A 41 -0.11 -18.83 -8.91
N GLU A 42 -0.66 -17.78 -9.55
CA GLU A 42 -0.82 -16.46 -8.94
C GLU A 42 -2.18 -16.24 -8.27
N LEU A 43 -3.07 -17.24 -8.36
CA LEU A 43 -4.48 -17.13 -8.02
C LEU A 43 -4.74 -16.49 -6.66
N LEU A 44 -4.13 -17.03 -5.59
CA LEU A 44 -4.31 -16.52 -4.24
C LEU A 44 -3.82 -15.08 -4.10
N PHE A 45 -2.66 -14.76 -4.67
CA PHE A 45 -2.07 -13.43 -4.58
C PHE A 45 -2.95 -12.38 -5.28
N ARG A 46 -3.43 -12.69 -6.50
CA ARG A 46 -4.31 -11.80 -7.25
C ARG A 46 -5.67 -11.66 -6.59
N PHE A 47 -6.21 -12.74 -6.02
CA PHE A 47 -7.47 -12.70 -5.29
C PHE A 47 -7.39 -11.77 -4.08
N MET A 48 -6.34 -11.93 -3.25
CA MET A 48 -6.09 -11.04 -2.11
C MET A 48 -6.00 -9.58 -2.54
N LYS A 49 -5.34 -9.29 -3.66
CA LYS A 49 -5.20 -7.93 -4.21
C LYS A 49 -6.53 -7.37 -4.72
N ALA A 50 -7.27 -8.14 -5.51
CA ALA A 50 -8.52 -7.71 -6.13
C ALA A 50 -9.61 -7.41 -5.09
N TYR A 51 -9.69 -8.22 -4.04
CA TYR A 51 -10.71 -8.08 -3.00
C TYR A 51 -10.18 -7.40 -1.72
N SER A 52 -8.95 -6.89 -1.73
CA SER A 52 -8.30 -6.26 -0.58
C SER A 52 -8.37 -7.11 0.70
N MET A 53 -8.14 -8.41 0.58
CA MET A 53 -8.23 -9.38 1.68
C MET A 53 -6.85 -9.79 2.19
N ASN A 54 -6.80 -10.11 3.49
CA ASN A 54 -5.64 -10.82 4.04
C ASN A 54 -5.67 -12.30 3.65
N GLU A 55 -4.55 -13.00 3.84
CA GLU A 55 -4.38 -14.41 3.42
C GLU A 55 -5.42 -15.33 4.07
N SER A 56 -5.67 -15.19 5.38
CA SER A 56 -6.62 -16.04 6.11
C SER A 56 -8.06 -15.85 5.64
N MET A 57 -8.51 -14.61 5.46
CA MET A 57 -9.85 -14.31 4.95
C MET A 57 -10.01 -14.75 3.50
N ALA A 58 -8.97 -14.58 2.67
CA ALA A 58 -8.97 -15.04 1.29
C ALA A 58 -9.12 -16.57 1.21
N LEU A 59 -8.30 -17.30 1.97
CA LEU A 59 -8.38 -18.77 2.03
C LEU A 59 -9.74 -19.24 2.54
N LYS A 60 -10.28 -18.61 3.59
CA LYS A 60 -11.62 -18.92 4.10
C LYS A 60 -12.69 -18.70 3.02
N THR A 61 -12.66 -17.54 2.36
CA THR A 61 -13.64 -17.17 1.31
C THR A 61 -13.56 -18.13 0.12
N LEU A 62 -12.35 -18.51 -0.31
CA LEU A 62 -12.17 -19.45 -1.41
C LEU A 62 -12.64 -20.86 -1.04
N ASN A 63 -12.37 -21.29 0.19
CA ASN A 63 -12.85 -22.57 0.72
C ASN A 63 -14.38 -22.61 0.86
N GLU A 64 -15.02 -21.51 1.29
CA GLU A 64 -16.49 -21.37 1.33
C GLU A 64 -17.14 -21.60 -0.05
N TYR A 65 -16.44 -21.31 -1.13
CA TYR A 65 -16.90 -21.54 -2.51
C TYR A 65 -16.33 -22.82 -3.14
N HIS A 66 -15.71 -23.70 -2.36
CA HIS A 66 -15.08 -24.93 -2.82
C HIS A 66 -14.02 -24.69 -3.92
N ILE A 67 -13.24 -23.62 -3.78
CA ILE A 67 -12.11 -23.31 -4.65
C ILE A 67 -10.84 -23.70 -3.91
N GLU A 68 -10.25 -24.83 -4.33
CA GLU A 68 -9.04 -25.34 -3.70
C GLU A 68 -7.82 -24.51 -4.08
N ILE A 69 -7.02 -24.18 -3.07
CA ILE A 69 -5.77 -23.45 -3.23
C ILE A 69 -4.60 -24.37 -2.90
N THR A 70 -3.67 -24.47 -3.84
CA THR A 70 -2.50 -25.34 -3.71
C THR A 70 -1.45 -24.73 -2.78
N ARG A 71 -0.59 -25.58 -2.21
CA ARG A 71 0.56 -25.13 -1.40
C ARG A 71 1.51 -24.22 -2.18
N GLN A 72 1.65 -24.45 -3.49
CA GLN A 72 2.48 -23.63 -4.37
C GLN A 72 1.92 -22.20 -4.50
N GLN A 73 0.60 -22.06 -4.69
CA GLN A 73 -0.07 -20.75 -4.73
C GLN A 73 0.10 -19.98 -3.41
N ILE A 74 0.02 -20.69 -2.27
CA ILE A 74 0.28 -20.09 -0.94
C ILE A 74 1.72 -19.61 -0.83
N ALA A 75 2.68 -20.45 -1.20
CA ALA A 75 4.10 -20.11 -1.17
C ALA A 75 4.40 -18.90 -2.07
N TYR A 76 3.83 -18.88 -3.28
CA TYR A 76 3.95 -17.77 -4.23
C TYR A 76 3.40 -16.47 -3.65
N ALA A 77 2.17 -16.49 -3.10
CA ALA A 77 1.55 -15.29 -2.51
C ALA A 77 2.37 -14.73 -1.34
N ARG A 78 2.89 -15.60 -0.48
CA ARG A 78 3.76 -15.20 0.64
C ARG A 78 5.08 -14.62 0.15
N LYS A 79 5.71 -15.24 -0.86
CA LYS A 79 6.94 -14.74 -1.48
C LYS A 79 6.73 -13.34 -2.07
N LYS A 80 5.69 -13.17 -2.88
CA LYS A 80 5.34 -11.87 -3.48
C LYS A 80 5.04 -10.79 -2.45
N LYS A 81 4.33 -11.14 -1.38
CA LYS A 81 4.09 -10.21 -0.26
C LYS A 81 5.39 -9.73 0.38
N LYS A 82 6.35 -10.63 0.63
CA LYS A 82 7.67 -10.26 1.17
C LYS A 82 8.46 -9.38 0.21
N GLU A 83 8.48 -9.71 -1.09
CA GLU A 83 9.14 -8.91 -2.13
C GLU A 83 8.61 -7.46 -2.15
N ILE A 84 7.28 -7.30 -2.12
CA ILE A 84 6.62 -5.99 -2.11
C ILE A 84 6.94 -5.22 -0.84
N GLN A 85 6.91 -5.88 0.32
CA GLN A 85 7.26 -5.24 1.60
C GLN A 85 8.71 -4.75 1.61
N ALA A 86 9.65 -5.56 1.13
CA ALA A 86 11.05 -5.18 1.02
C ALA A 86 11.24 -4.00 0.07
N SER A 87 10.61 -4.04 -1.10
CA SER A 87 10.64 -2.94 -2.08
C SER A 87 10.08 -1.64 -1.50
N ASN A 88 8.93 -1.70 -0.84
CA ASN A 88 8.32 -0.54 -0.21
C ASN A 88 9.18 0.04 0.93
N LYS A 89 9.84 -0.81 1.72
CA LYS A 89 10.80 -0.37 2.75
C LYS A 89 11.96 0.40 2.10
N ARG A 90 12.56 -0.13 1.03
CA ARG A 90 13.64 0.55 0.29
C ARG A 90 13.20 1.92 -0.26
N LYS A 91 12.04 1.97 -0.93
CA LYS A 91 11.48 3.24 -1.45
C LYS A 91 11.25 4.27 -0.34
N ARG A 92 10.78 3.84 0.84
CA ARG A 92 10.59 4.73 2.00
C ARG A 92 11.91 5.29 2.51
N MET A 93 12.96 4.48 2.61
CA MET A 93 14.30 4.94 3.02
C MET A 93 14.85 5.96 2.04
N LEU A 94 14.84 5.65 0.74
CA LEU A 94 15.30 6.58 -0.31
C LEU A 94 14.54 7.91 -0.29
N LYS A 95 13.23 7.88 -0.03
CA LYS A 95 12.43 9.10 0.09
C LYS A 95 12.84 9.94 1.30
N LYS A 96 13.18 9.31 2.43
CA LYS A 96 13.67 10.01 3.63
C LYS A 96 15.03 10.65 3.38
N GLU A 97 15.97 9.90 2.81
CA GLU A 97 17.31 10.40 2.47
C GLU A 97 17.25 11.56 1.48
N ARG A 98 16.39 11.46 0.45
CA ARG A 98 16.17 12.57 -0.48
C ARG A 98 15.63 13.82 0.22
N LYS A 99 14.67 13.65 1.13
CA LYS A 99 14.12 14.79 1.89
C LYS A 99 15.17 15.42 2.80
N GLN A 100 16.02 14.61 3.42
CA GLN A 100 17.09 15.10 4.28
C GLN A 100 18.15 15.86 3.48
N ARG A 101 18.58 15.35 2.32
CA ARG A 101 19.51 16.07 1.44
C ARG A 101 18.95 17.40 0.96
N LEU A 102 17.70 17.44 0.53
CA LEU A 102 17.05 18.70 0.13
C LEU A 102 16.96 19.71 1.29
N LEU A 103 16.82 19.25 2.53
CA LEU A 103 16.82 20.12 3.70
C LEU A 103 18.22 20.68 3.95
N GLN A 104 19.25 19.82 3.95
CA GLN A 104 20.64 20.23 4.12
C GLN A 104 21.10 21.19 3.02
N GLU A 105 20.75 20.92 1.76
CA GLU A 105 21.03 21.82 0.63
C GLU A 105 20.34 23.17 0.84
N ARG A 106 19.08 23.18 1.31
CA ARG A 106 18.37 24.44 1.59
C ARG A 106 18.98 25.22 2.75
N GLU A 107 19.38 24.54 3.82
CA GLU A 107 20.07 25.15 4.98
C GLU A 107 21.42 25.72 4.55
N TYR A 108 22.19 24.98 3.77
CA TYR A 108 23.47 25.45 3.23
C TYR A 108 23.30 26.64 2.29
N GLN A 109 22.28 26.63 1.41
CA GLN A 109 21.99 27.76 0.53
C GLN A 109 21.55 29.00 1.32
N ALA A 110 20.77 28.83 2.40
CA ALA A 110 20.40 29.93 3.28
C ALA A 110 21.61 30.50 4.03
N TYR A 111 22.50 29.64 4.52
CA TYR A 111 23.77 30.05 5.14
C TYR A 111 24.66 30.80 4.14
N LYS A 112 24.85 30.24 2.94
CA LYS A 112 25.59 30.88 1.85
C LYS A 112 25.05 32.28 1.53
N ALA A 113 23.73 32.41 1.40
CA ALA A 113 23.09 33.69 1.13
C ALA A 113 23.30 34.72 2.26
N ASP A 114 23.20 34.28 3.53
CA ASP A 114 23.46 35.13 4.70
C ASP A 114 24.92 35.62 4.74
N VAL A 115 25.88 34.72 4.51
CA VAL A 115 27.31 35.04 4.43
C VAL A 115 27.59 36.07 3.34
N CYS A 116 27.06 35.85 2.13
CA CYS A 116 27.20 36.79 1.02
C CYS A 116 26.59 38.17 1.35
N LEU A 117 25.41 38.20 1.99
CA LEU A 117 24.77 39.45 2.40
C LEU A 117 25.62 40.19 3.44
N ARG A 118 26.07 39.51 4.50
CA ARG A 118 26.94 40.09 5.54
C ARG A 118 28.23 40.64 4.96
N PHE A 119 28.84 39.92 4.02
CA PHE A 119 30.04 40.39 3.32
C PHE A 119 29.77 41.64 2.48
N ILE A 120 28.65 41.70 1.73
CA ILE A 120 28.27 42.90 0.97
C ILE A 120 28.02 44.10 1.90
N GLU A 121 27.31 43.90 3.00
CA GLU A 121 26.90 44.98 3.90
C GLU A 121 28.04 45.49 4.79
N THR A 122 28.90 44.60 5.27
CA THR A 122 29.88 44.91 6.33
C THR A 122 31.31 44.48 6.02
N GLY A 123 31.53 43.67 4.97
CA GLY A 123 32.83 43.08 4.66
C GLY A 123 33.30 42.00 5.65
N GLN A 124 32.44 41.57 6.59
CA GLN A 124 32.81 40.59 7.61
C GLN A 124 32.89 39.17 7.05
N ILE A 125 33.93 38.45 7.48
CA ILE A 125 34.14 37.02 7.23
C ILE A 125 34.69 36.42 8.53
N ASP A 126 33.95 35.50 9.13
CA ASP A 126 34.24 34.96 10.45
C ASP A 126 34.97 33.62 10.39
N THR A 127 34.87 32.90 9.26
CA THR A 127 35.48 31.57 9.11
C THR A 127 36.15 31.34 7.75
N LEU A 128 37.03 30.34 7.70
CA LEU A 128 37.66 29.88 6.45
C LEU A 128 36.63 29.37 5.43
N GLU A 129 35.59 28.66 5.88
CA GLU A 129 34.49 28.16 5.03
C GLU A 129 33.71 29.32 4.39
N GLU A 130 33.41 30.37 5.16
CA GLU A 130 32.81 31.60 4.62
C GLU A 130 33.71 32.28 3.58
N SER A 131 35.03 32.30 3.83
CA SER A 131 35.99 32.88 2.87
C SER A 131 36.01 32.13 1.54
N GLU A 132 35.86 30.80 1.58
CA GLU A 132 35.77 29.96 0.37
C GLU A 132 34.43 30.19 -0.34
N ILE A 133 33.32 30.27 0.39
CA ILE A 133 32.00 30.61 -0.14
C ILE A 133 32.02 31.97 -0.88
N ILE A 134 32.57 33.01 -0.27
CA ILE A 134 32.68 34.35 -0.89
C ILE A 134 33.59 34.29 -2.12
N ARG A 135 34.71 33.56 -2.04
CA ARG A 135 35.60 33.36 -3.19
C ARG A 135 34.86 32.71 -4.35
N GLU A 136 34.09 31.66 -4.12
CA GLU A 136 33.34 30.97 -5.18
C GLU A 136 32.21 31.81 -5.80
N GLU A 137 31.56 32.69 -5.03
CA GLU A 137 30.40 33.45 -5.52
C GLU A 137 30.78 34.77 -6.21
N PHE A 138 31.89 35.40 -5.80
CA PHE A 138 32.25 36.75 -6.25
C PHE A 138 33.55 36.84 -7.07
N PHE A 139 34.38 35.80 -7.11
CA PHE A 139 35.71 35.82 -7.76
C PHE A 139 35.93 34.62 -8.69
#